data_AF-A0AA96Y9S6-F1
#
_entry.id   AF-A0AA96Y9S6-F1
#
_cell.length_a   1.000
_cell.length_b   1.000
_cell.length_c   1.000
_cell.angle_alpha   90.00
_cell.angle_beta   90.00
_cell.angle_gamma   90.00
#
_symmetry.space_group_name_H-M   'P 1'
#
loop_
_entity.id
_entity.type
_entity.pdbx_description
1 polymer ?
#
loop_
_entity_poly.entity_id
_entity_poly.type
_entity_poly.pdbx_seq_one_letter_code
_entity_poly.pdbx_strand_id
1 'polypeptide(L)'
;MAIKKKGSMATQSLRLRIQLGRALRQRYRSKRLAFSLYCALANRESIKARQEILLTLARNAERAAAADAIRLLRLNLPVPTENTFVQRLWQRCLLCCGLRMTLLWLAWQEKRMSRQCLQVFKIRQ
;
A
#
# COMPACT_ATOMS: atom_id res chain seq x y z
N MET A 1 -29.03 -20.72 -31.47
CA MET A 1 -28.64 -20.69 -30.04
C MET A 1 -27.40 -19.83 -29.86
N ALA A 2 -27.53 -18.55 -29.52
CA ALA A 2 -26.38 -17.63 -29.35
C ALA A 2 -26.58 -16.71 -28.15
N ILE A 3 -26.65 -17.28 -26.94
CA ILE A 3 -26.70 -16.52 -25.68
C ILE A 3 -25.78 -17.19 -24.67
N LYS A 4 -24.46 -17.05 -24.82
CA LYS A 4 -23.51 -17.47 -23.77
C LYS A 4 -22.22 -16.66 -23.64
N LYS A 5 -21.96 -15.69 -24.51
CA LYS A 5 -20.73 -14.86 -24.46
C LYS A 5 -20.83 -13.60 -23.59
N LYS A 6 -22.00 -12.94 -23.50
CA LYS A 6 -22.16 -11.67 -22.74
C LYS A 6 -22.04 -11.84 -21.21
N GLY A 7 -22.49 -12.98 -20.65
CA GLY A 7 -22.37 -13.26 -19.21
C GLY A 7 -20.93 -13.49 -18.74
N SER A 8 -20.06 -14.05 -19.59
CA SER A 8 -18.67 -14.33 -19.26
C SER A 8 -17.82 -13.05 -19.12
N MET A 9 -17.99 -12.10 -20.06
CA MET A 9 -17.27 -10.81 -20.04
C MET A 9 -17.66 -9.92 -18.86
N ALA A 10 -18.95 -9.82 -18.53
CA ALA A 10 -19.42 -9.03 -17.40
C ALA A 10 -18.84 -9.56 -16.07
N THR A 11 -18.82 -10.89 -15.91
CA THR A 11 -18.30 -11.55 -14.71
C THR A 11 -16.77 -11.42 -14.59
N GLN A 12 -16.04 -11.49 -15.71
CA GLN A 12 -14.60 -11.22 -15.74
C GLN A 12 -14.27 -9.76 -15.38
N SER A 13 -15.04 -8.80 -15.92
CA SER A 13 -14.85 -7.38 -15.61
C SER A 13 -15.07 -7.08 -14.13
N LEU A 14 -16.07 -7.72 -13.50
CA LEU A 14 -16.36 -7.57 -12.07
C LEU A 14 -15.23 -8.16 -11.21
N ARG A 15 -14.75 -9.37 -11.55
CA ARG A 15 -13.61 -10.01 -10.85
C ARG A 15 -12.35 -9.17 -10.93
N LEU A 16 -12.03 -8.60 -12.10
CA LEU A 16 -10.88 -7.72 -12.28
C LEU A 16 -11.02 -6.43 -11.45
N ARG A 17 -12.19 -5.80 -11.44
CA ARG A 17 -12.44 -4.61 -10.59
C ARG A 17 -12.27 -4.93 -9.11
N ILE A 18 -12.73 -6.09 -8.66
CA ILE A 18 -12.55 -6.55 -7.27
C ILE A 18 -11.07 -6.80 -6.95
N GLN A 19 -10.33 -7.48 -7.84
CA GLN A 19 -8.90 -7.75 -7.65
C GLN A 19 -8.06 -6.47 -7.66
N LEU A 20 -8.29 -5.58 -8.62
CA LEU A 20 -7.65 -4.25 -8.68
C LEU A 20 -7.99 -3.42 -7.45
N GLY A 21 -9.26 -3.43 -7.03
CA GLY A 21 -9.71 -2.77 -5.81
C GLY A 21 -8.99 -3.28 -4.57
N ARG A 22 -8.87 -4.61 -4.40
CA ARG A 22 -8.13 -5.22 -3.29
C ARG A 22 -6.64 -4.84 -3.33
N ALA A 23 -6.01 -4.91 -4.50
CA ALA A 23 -4.60 -4.56 -4.67
C ALA A 23 -4.34 -3.08 -4.33
N LEU A 24 -5.18 -2.17 -4.83
CA LEU A 24 -5.07 -0.73 -4.55
C LEU A 24 -5.31 -0.41 -3.08
N ARG A 25 -6.31 -1.01 -2.43
CA ARG A 25 -6.53 -0.85 -0.98
C ARG A 25 -5.33 -1.32 -0.17
N GLN A 26 -4.76 -2.47 -0.54
CA GLN A 26 -3.60 -3.02 0.15
C GLN A 26 -2.35 -2.14 -0.05
N ARG A 27 -2.14 -1.63 -1.26
CA ARG A 27 -1.03 -0.71 -1.58
C ARG A 27 -1.19 0.62 -0.85
N TYR A 28 -2.40 1.19 -0.82
CA TYR A 28 -2.74 2.38 -0.03
C TYR A 28 -2.40 2.16 1.45
N ARG A 29 -2.86 1.06 2.06
CA ARG A 29 -2.57 0.73 3.46
C ARG A 29 -1.07 0.61 3.74
N SER A 30 -0.35 -0.06 2.84
CA SER A 30 1.11 -0.19 2.92
C SER A 30 1.81 1.17 2.90
N LYS A 31 1.41 2.05 1.98
CA LYS A 31 1.99 3.40 1.85
C LYS A 31 1.64 4.32 3.03
N ARG A 32 0.42 4.24 3.57
CA ARG A 32 0.04 4.93 4.82
C ARG A 32 0.86 4.45 6.02
N LEU A 33 1.09 3.14 6.11
CA LEU A 33 1.90 2.56 7.18
C LEU A 33 3.38 3.00 7.03
N ALA A 34 3.91 3.00 5.81
CA ALA A 34 5.26 3.51 5.53
C ALA A 34 5.41 4.99 5.94
N PHE A 35 4.45 5.84 5.58
CA PHE A 35 4.41 7.24 6.04
C PHE A 35 4.51 7.35 7.56
N SER A 36 3.65 6.63 8.29
CA SER A 36 3.66 6.69 9.76
C SER A 36 4.96 6.20 10.39
N LEU A 37 5.59 5.17 9.81
CA LEU A 37 6.88 4.66 10.28
C LEU A 37 8.01 5.65 9.98
N TYR A 38 8.05 6.24 8.79
CA TYR A 38 9.06 7.25 8.46
C TYR A 38 8.94 8.48 9.36
N CYS A 39 7.73 8.97 9.64
CA CYS A 39 7.51 10.05 10.60
C CYS A 39 7.96 9.66 12.01
N ALA A 40 7.61 8.47 12.49
CA ALA A 40 8.00 8.01 13.82
C ALA A 40 9.52 7.82 13.95
N LEU A 41 10.19 7.33 12.91
CA LEU A 41 11.65 7.25 12.86
C LEU A 41 12.28 8.64 12.81
N ALA A 42 11.75 9.56 12.00
CA ALA A 42 12.24 10.93 11.92
C ALA A 42 12.16 11.66 13.26
N ASN A 43 11.10 11.43 14.04
CA ASN A 43 10.94 12.01 15.37
C ASN A 43 11.94 11.46 16.41
N ARG A 44 12.49 10.26 16.18
CA ARG A 44 13.46 9.62 17.09
C ARG A 44 14.92 9.86 16.67
N GLU A 45 15.16 10.31 15.45
CA GLU A 45 16.49 10.49 14.90
C GLU A 45 17.07 11.84 15.37
N SER A 46 18.26 11.81 15.97
CA SER A 46 18.96 13.00 16.45
C SER A 46 19.75 13.72 15.36
N ILE A 47 20.10 13.00 14.28
CA ILE A 47 20.88 13.54 13.16
C ILE A 47 19.95 14.23 12.15
N LYS A 48 20.01 15.56 12.08
CA LYS A 48 19.16 16.39 11.19
C LYS A 48 19.15 15.92 9.72
N ALA A 49 20.32 15.59 9.16
CA ALA A 49 20.40 15.12 7.78
C ALA A 49 19.60 13.82 7.54
N ARG A 50 19.63 12.88 8.50
CA ARG A 50 18.86 11.63 8.41
C ARG A 50 17.37 11.88 8.65
N GLN A 51 17.04 12.78 9.56
CA GLN A 51 15.67 13.21 9.80
C GLN A 51 15.04 13.79 8.52
N GLU A 52 15.73 14.66 7.80
CA GLU A 52 15.24 15.23 6.53
C GLU A 52 15.02 14.16 5.46
N ILE A 53 15.92 13.19 5.35
CA ILE A 53 15.76 12.05 4.43
C ILE A 53 14.50 11.26 4.80
N LEU A 54 14.30 10.95 6.08
CA LEU A 54 13.12 10.22 6.54
C LEU A 54 11.82 10.99 6.30
N LEU A 55 11.81 12.30 6.52
CA LEU A 55 10.65 13.16 6.23
C LEU A 55 10.36 13.22 4.72
N THR A 56 11.39 13.24 3.89
CA THR A 56 11.24 13.19 2.43
C THR A 56 10.63 11.86 1.99
N LEU A 57 11.09 10.75 2.56
CA LEU A 57 10.51 9.42 2.32
C LEU A 57 9.06 9.34 2.81
N ALA A 58 8.74 9.95 3.96
CA ALA A 58 7.38 10.04 4.47
C ALA A 58 6.47 10.76 3.46
N ARG A 59 6.86 11.96 3.00
CA ARG A 59 6.10 12.74 2.00
C ARG A 59 5.88 11.96 0.71
N ASN A 60 6.89 11.23 0.24
CA ASN A 60 6.77 10.38 -0.95
C ASN A 60 5.77 9.24 -0.74
N ALA A 61 5.79 8.59 0.43
CA ALA A 61 4.84 7.56 0.78
C ALA A 61 3.41 8.10 0.89
N GLU A 62 3.24 9.29 1.46
CA GLU A 62 1.95 9.98 1.55
C GLU A 62 1.38 10.32 0.17
N ARG A 63 2.20 10.92 -0.72
CA ARG A 63 1.80 11.21 -2.11
C ARG A 63 1.39 9.95 -2.86
N ALA A 64 2.14 8.85 -2.68
CA ALA A 64 1.79 7.57 -3.28
C ALA A 64 0.47 7.02 -2.74
N ALA A 65 0.20 7.14 -1.43
CA ALA A 65 -1.08 6.77 -0.84
C ALA A 65 -2.21 7.64 -1.38
N ALA A 66 -2.04 8.95 -1.47
CA ALA A 66 -3.04 9.85 -2.04
C ALA A 66 -3.38 9.49 -3.49
N ALA A 67 -2.37 9.17 -4.32
CA ALA A 67 -2.56 8.72 -5.69
C ALA A 67 -3.39 7.41 -5.76
N ASP A 68 -3.12 6.45 -4.87
CA ASP A 68 -3.88 5.20 -4.81
C ASP A 68 -5.31 5.41 -4.27
N ALA A 69 -5.53 6.36 -3.35
CA ALA A 69 -6.86 6.75 -2.90
C ALA A 69 -7.68 7.38 -4.04
N ILE A 70 -7.08 8.29 -4.82
CA ILE A 70 -7.72 8.86 -6.02
C ILE A 70 -8.12 7.76 -7.01
N ARG A 71 -7.24 6.77 -7.22
CA ARG A 71 -7.55 5.61 -8.09
C ARG A 71 -8.71 4.76 -7.54
N LEU A 72 -8.80 4.58 -6.23
CA LEU A 72 -9.94 3.89 -5.60
C LEU A 72 -11.24 4.66 -5.79
N LEU A 73 -11.22 5.99 -5.61
CA LEU A 73 -12.37 6.86 -5.83
C LEU A 73 -12.85 6.80 -7.29
N ARG A 74 -11.93 6.83 -8.26
CA ARG A 74 -12.26 6.66 -9.69
C ARG A 74 -12.90 5.31 -10.01
N LEU A 75 -12.63 4.28 -9.21
CA LEU A 75 -13.24 2.96 -9.34
C LEU A 75 -14.57 2.82 -8.58
N ASN A 76 -15.06 3.90 -7.95
CA ASN A 76 -16.20 3.92 -7.02
C ASN A 76 -16.03 2.91 -5.88
N LEU A 77 -14.81 2.77 -5.36
CA LEU A 77 -14.48 1.89 -4.25
C LEU A 77 -14.16 2.69 -3.00
N PRO A 78 -14.56 2.22 -1.80
CA PRO A 78 -14.26 2.92 -0.55
C PRO A 78 -12.76 2.94 -0.27
N VAL A 79 -12.27 4.10 0.16
CA VAL A 79 -10.91 4.29 0.67
C VAL A 79 -10.85 3.74 2.10
N PRO A 80 -9.94 2.81 2.39
CA PRO A 80 -9.85 2.22 3.72
C PRO A 80 -9.30 3.23 4.72
N THR A 81 -10.07 3.58 5.74
CA THR A 81 -9.71 4.56 6.78
C THR A 81 -9.07 3.93 8.02
N GLU A 82 -9.23 2.62 8.20
CA GLU A 82 -8.87 1.97 9.47
C GLU A 82 -7.43 1.46 9.52
N ASN A 83 -6.69 1.94 10.54
CA ASN A 83 -5.48 1.30 11.04
C ASN A 83 -5.90 0.26 12.08
N THR A 84 -5.78 -1.03 11.74
CA THR A 84 -6.13 -2.11 12.67
C THR A 84 -5.22 -2.11 13.89
N PHE A 85 -5.71 -2.56 15.04
CA PHE A 85 -4.92 -2.69 16.27
C PHE A 85 -3.62 -3.48 16.03
N VAL A 86 -3.71 -4.54 15.21
CA VAL A 86 -2.57 -5.35 14.77
C VAL A 86 -1.50 -4.53 14.06
N GLN A 87 -1.88 -3.57 13.20
CA GLN A 87 -0.93 -2.66 12.57
C GLN A 87 -0.24 -1.74 13.57
N ARG A 88 -0.97 -1.22 14.56
CA ARG A 88 -0.38 -0.36 15.61
C ARG A 88 0.61 -1.14 16.47
N LEU A 89 0.29 -2.40 16.80
CA LEU A 89 1.17 -3.27 17.55
C LEU A 89 2.45 -3.57 16.77
N TRP A 90 2.31 -3.96 15.49
CA TRP A 90 3.46 -4.18 14.60
C TRP A 90 4.33 -2.94 14.43
N GLN A 91 3.73 -1.75 14.29
CA GLN A 91 4.45 -0.49 14.24
C GLN A 91 5.29 -0.26 15.50
N ARG A 92 4.73 -0.51 16.69
CA ARG A 92 5.47 -0.39 17.95
C ARG A 92 6.63 -1.39 18.02
N CYS A 93 6.41 -2.65 17.66
CA CYS A 93 7.47 -3.66 17.63
C CYS A 93 8.62 -3.25 16.68
N LEU A 94 8.30 -2.83 15.45
CA LEU A 94 9.30 -2.41 14.47
C LEU A 94 10.11 -1.20 14.96
N LEU A 95 9.44 -0.21 15.55
CA LEU A 95 10.10 0.96 16.12
C LEU A 95 11.03 0.61 17.29
N CYS A 96 10.75 -0.47 18.04
CA CYS A 96 11.63 -0.97 19.10
C CYS A 96 12.81 -1.79 18.55
N CYS A 97 12.65 -2.47 17.41
CA CYS A 97 13.72 -3.25 16.76
C CYS A 97 14.77 -2.39 16.02
N GLY A 98 14.59 -1.06 15.98
CA GLY A 98 15.55 -0.11 15.43
C GLY A 98 15.36 0.24 13.95
N LEU A 99 16.08 1.28 13.51
CA LEU A 99 15.94 1.90 12.19
C LEU A 99 16.25 0.93 11.04
N ARG A 100 17.34 0.15 11.14
CA ARG A 100 17.74 -0.81 10.09
C ARG A 100 16.67 -1.87 9.82
N MET A 101 16.12 -2.46 10.88
CA MET A 101 15.07 -3.48 10.75
C MET A 101 13.78 -2.90 10.19
N THR A 102 13.42 -1.68 10.61
CA THR A 102 12.24 -0.98 10.09
C THR A 102 12.38 -0.71 8.59
N LEU A 103 13.55 -0.24 8.13
CA LEU A 103 13.82 0.01 6.72
C LEU A 103 13.85 -1.29 5.89
N LEU A 104 14.49 -2.35 6.40
CA LEU A 104 14.50 -3.67 5.73
C LEU A 104 13.10 -4.25 5.58
N TRP A 105 12.29 -4.15 6.63
CA TRP A 105 10.91 -4.63 6.61
C TRP A 105 10.06 -3.82 5.62
N LEU A 106 10.23 -2.50 5.57
CA LEU A 106 9.57 -1.63 4.57
C LEU A 106 9.97 -2.01 3.13
N ALA A 107 11.26 -2.22 2.87
CA ALA A 107 11.75 -2.63 1.56
C ALA A 107 11.21 -4.02 1.15
N TRP A 108 11.15 -4.97 2.10
CA TRP A 108 10.55 -6.28 1.87
C TRP A 108 9.05 -6.18 1.58
N GLN A 109 8.32 -5.37 2.35
CA GLN A 109 6.90 -5.15 2.14
C GLN A 109 6.63 -4.51 0.78
N GLU A 110 7.41 -3.51 0.38
CA GLU A 110 7.29 -2.86 -0.93
C GLU A 110 7.53 -3.85 -2.07
N LYS A 111 8.60 -4.67 -2.00
CA LYS A 111 8.85 -5.74 -2.98
C LYS A 111 7.70 -6.73 -3.07
N ARG A 112 7.14 -7.15 -1.93
CA ARG A 112 6.01 -8.09 -1.87
C ARG A 112 4.74 -7.50 -2.52
N MET A 113 4.43 -6.25 -2.22
CA MET A 113 3.24 -5.57 -2.77
C MET A 113 3.36 -5.29 -4.26
N SER A 114 4.55 -4.89 -4.74
CA SER A 114 4.83 -4.72 -6.16
C SER A 114 4.69 -6.04 -6.92
N ARG A 115 5.17 -7.16 -6.37
CA ARG A 115 4.97 -8.49 -6.94
C ARG A 115 3.49 -8.88 -7.01
N GLN A 116 2.71 -8.63 -5.95
CA GLN A 116 1.27 -8.92 -5.94
C GLN A 116 0.49 -8.09 -6.96
N CYS A 117 0.81 -6.79 -7.09
CA CYS A 117 0.21 -5.95 -8.12
C CYS A 117 0.58 -6.46 -9.52
N LEU A 118 1.85 -6.78 -9.76
CA LEU A 118 2.31 -7.32 -11.04
C LEU A 118 1.63 -8.65 -11.38
N GLN A 119 1.39 -9.54 -10.41
CA GLN A 119 0.65 -10.78 -10.64
C GLN A 119 -0.80 -10.52 -11.07
N VAL A 120 -1.48 -9.52 -10.49
CA VAL A 120 -2.82 -9.11 -10.95
C VAL A 120 -2.79 -8.59 -12.39
N PHE A 121 -1.71 -7.91 -12.80
CA PHE A 121 -1.52 -7.47 -14.19
C PHE A 121 -1.03 -8.58 -15.15
N LYS A 122 -0.29 -9.58 -14.66
CA LYS A 122 0.28 -10.68 -15.46
C LYS A 122 -0.73 -11.75 -15.85
N ILE A 123 -1.88 -11.84 -15.19
CA ILE A 123 -3.03 -12.70 -15.60
C ILE A 123 -3.62 -12.25 -16.96
N ARG A 124 -3.04 -11.22 -17.59
CA ARG A 124 -3.48 -10.59 -18.83
C ARG A 124 -2.64 -10.93 -20.08
N GLN A 125 -1.57 -11.72 -19.94
CA GLN A 125 -0.85 -12.31 -21.08
C GLN A 125 -1.27 -13.77 -21.23
#